data_AF-A0A8C8VEG9-F1
#
_entry.id   AF-A0A8C8VEG9-F1
#
_cell.length_a   1.000
_cell.length_b   1.000
_cell.length_c   1.000
_cell.angle_alpha   90.00
_cell.angle_beta   90.00
_cell.angle_gamma   90.00
#
_symmetry.space_group_name_H-M   'P 1'
#
loop_
_entity.id
_entity.type
_entity.pdbx_description
1 polymer ?
#
loop_
_entity_poly.entity_id
_entity_poly.type
_entity_poly.pdbx_seq_one_letter_code
_entity_poly.pdbx_strand_id
1 'polypeptide(L)'
;MDDQSCPRCKTTKYRNPSLKLMVNVCGHTLCESCVELLFVRGSGNCQECETPLRKSNFRVQLFEDPAIDKEVEIRKKVLKIYNKREDDFPSLTEYNDFLEEVEEIVFNLTNNVDLENTKKKMDMYQKDNKEVIQKNKIKLTREQEELEEALEVERQENEQRRLFIQKEEQMQQIIKRKNKQALLDELESSHLPASLLLAQHKDRSTQLEIQLEKPRPVKPVTFSTGIKMGQHISLAPIQKLEEALYEYQPLQIETYGPPVPETELLGRLGYLNHVRATSPQDLAGGYTSSLACHRALQDAFSGLFWHPS
;
A
#
# COMPACT_ATOMS: atom_id res chain seq x y z
N MET A 1 5.97 -24.63 0.70
CA MET A 1 6.03 -23.85 -0.54
C MET A 1 6.49 -24.81 -1.60
N ASP A 2 5.58 -25.28 -2.44
CA ASP A 2 5.95 -26.16 -3.55
C ASP A 2 6.66 -25.33 -4.62
N ASP A 3 7.87 -25.74 -4.98
CA ASP A 3 8.72 -25.00 -5.91
C ASP A 3 8.06 -24.91 -7.30
N GLN A 4 7.50 -23.75 -7.63
CA GLN A 4 7.07 -23.44 -9.00
C GLN A 4 8.23 -23.69 -9.96
N SER A 5 7.99 -24.60 -10.90
CA SER A 5 8.97 -25.00 -11.90
C SER A 5 8.36 -24.91 -13.29
N CYS A 6 9.19 -24.60 -14.29
CA CYS A 6 8.74 -24.67 -15.66
C CYS A 6 8.51 -26.15 -16.04
N PRO A 7 7.33 -26.53 -16.55
CA PRO A 7 7.03 -27.94 -16.85
C PRO A 7 7.94 -28.54 -17.93
N ARG A 8 8.52 -27.68 -18.79
CA ARG A 8 9.40 -28.12 -19.89
C ARG A 8 10.86 -28.29 -19.46
N CYS A 9 11.49 -27.24 -18.92
CA CYS A 9 12.91 -27.28 -18.55
C CYS A 9 13.16 -27.70 -17.11
N LYS A 10 12.10 -27.81 -16.29
CA LYS A 10 12.14 -28.16 -14.86
C LYS A 10 13.00 -27.21 -14.02
N THR A 11 13.35 -26.04 -14.56
CA THR A 11 14.06 -24.99 -13.83
C THR A 11 13.11 -24.35 -12.83
N THR A 12 13.56 -24.18 -11.60
CA THR A 12 12.85 -23.50 -10.51
C THR A 12 13.42 -22.11 -10.27
N LYS A 13 12.66 -21.25 -9.59
CA LYS A 13 13.15 -19.96 -9.08
C LYS A 13 14.34 -20.14 -8.12
N TYR A 14 14.41 -21.25 -7.39
CA TYR A 14 15.55 -21.59 -6.53
C TYR A 14 16.87 -21.71 -7.30
N ARG A 15 16.85 -22.37 -8.49
CA ARG A 15 18.06 -22.55 -9.31
C ARG A 15 18.44 -21.28 -10.08
N ASN A 16 17.46 -20.48 -10.46
CA ASN A 16 17.66 -19.23 -11.16
C ASN A 16 16.72 -18.16 -10.58
N PRO A 17 17.22 -17.29 -9.68
CA PRO A 17 16.42 -16.23 -9.07
C PRO A 17 15.82 -15.24 -10.08
N SER A 18 16.43 -15.10 -11.26
CA SER A 18 15.93 -14.24 -12.34
C SER A 18 14.92 -14.94 -13.26
N LEU A 19 14.51 -16.17 -12.95
CA LEU A 19 13.55 -16.93 -13.74
C LEU A 19 12.17 -16.27 -13.70
N LYS A 20 11.73 -15.76 -14.86
CA LYS A 20 10.36 -15.30 -15.05
C LYS A 20 9.49 -16.43 -15.58
N LEU A 21 8.49 -16.80 -14.80
CA LEU A 21 7.41 -17.66 -15.25
C LEU A 21 6.37 -16.82 -15.98
N MET A 22 5.82 -17.38 -17.05
CA MET A 22 4.79 -16.77 -17.86
C MET A 22 3.56 -17.68 -17.90
N VAL A 23 2.37 -17.06 -17.85
CA VAL A 23 1.07 -17.73 -17.93
C VAL A 23 0.44 -17.39 -19.28
N ASN A 24 -0.19 -18.37 -19.93
CA ASN A 24 -0.93 -18.18 -21.18
C ASN A 24 -2.44 -17.95 -20.93
N VAL A 25 -3.25 -17.92 -21.99
CA VAL A 25 -4.72 -17.75 -21.85
C VAL A 25 -5.43 -18.98 -21.30
N CYS A 26 -4.84 -20.18 -21.40
CA CYS A 26 -5.44 -21.39 -20.85
C CYS A 26 -5.11 -21.61 -19.36
N GLY A 27 -4.17 -20.85 -18.80
CA GLY A 27 -3.75 -20.97 -17.38
C GLY A 27 -2.55 -21.88 -17.16
N HIS A 28 -1.81 -22.25 -18.21
CA HIS A 28 -0.61 -23.08 -18.11
C HIS A 28 0.66 -22.22 -18.08
N THR A 29 1.66 -22.68 -17.33
CA THR A 29 2.90 -21.91 -17.10
C THR A 29 4.07 -22.41 -17.92
N LEU A 30 4.90 -21.48 -18.39
CA LEU A 30 6.18 -21.75 -19.03
C LEU A 30 7.17 -20.66 -18.62
N CYS A 31 8.46 -20.96 -18.47
CA CYS A 31 9.44 -19.90 -18.28
C CYS A 31 9.66 -19.10 -19.58
N GLU A 32 10.09 -17.85 -19.44
CA GLU A 32 10.40 -16.93 -20.54
C GLU A 32 11.26 -17.59 -21.63
N SER A 33 12.37 -18.24 -21.26
CA SER A 33 13.25 -18.93 -22.21
C SER A 33 12.56 -20.09 -22.96
N CYS A 34 11.64 -20.79 -22.30
CA CYS A 34 10.88 -21.86 -22.95
C CYS A 34 9.82 -21.29 -23.90
N VAL A 35 9.19 -20.17 -23.56
CA VAL A 35 8.28 -19.46 -24.46
C VAL A 35 9.03 -19.01 -25.71
N GLU A 36 10.21 -18.42 -25.56
CA GLU A 36 11.02 -17.97 -26.69
C GLU A 36 11.42 -19.11 -27.62
N LEU A 37 11.81 -20.26 -27.06
CA LEU A 37 12.28 -21.38 -27.86
C LEU A 37 11.15 -22.24 -28.47
N LEU A 38 9.97 -22.33 -27.83
CA LEU A 38 8.82 -23.05 -28.39
C LEU A 38 8.07 -22.21 -29.43
N PHE A 39 8.00 -20.89 -29.23
CA PHE A 39 7.25 -19.97 -30.08
C PHE A 39 8.17 -19.12 -30.98
N VAL A 40 9.28 -19.68 -31.45
CA VAL A 40 10.25 -19.01 -32.36
C VAL A 40 9.57 -18.49 -33.61
N ARG A 41 8.62 -19.26 -34.16
CA ARG A 41 7.82 -18.86 -35.33
C ARG A 41 6.66 -17.90 -34.99
N GLY A 42 6.54 -17.47 -33.75
CA GLY A 42 5.51 -16.54 -33.25
C GLY A 42 4.17 -17.18 -32.88
N SER A 43 3.89 -18.39 -33.35
CA SER A 43 2.71 -19.19 -32.98
C SER A 43 3.09 -20.64 -32.71
N GLY A 44 2.27 -21.32 -31.91
CA GLY A 44 2.45 -22.71 -31.51
C GLY A 44 1.28 -23.18 -30.66
N ASN A 45 1.31 -24.44 -30.23
CA ASN A 45 0.24 -25.00 -29.39
C ASN A 45 0.70 -25.05 -27.93
N CYS A 46 -0.26 -24.88 -27.01
CA CYS A 46 -0.03 -25.16 -25.61
C CYS A 46 0.43 -26.61 -25.41
N GLN A 47 1.40 -26.85 -24.54
CA GLN A 47 1.93 -28.20 -24.30
C GLN A 47 1.02 -29.07 -23.43
N GLU A 48 0.07 -28.48 -22.72
CA GLU A 48 -0.82 -29.18 -21.78
C GLU A 48 -2.22 -29.42 -22.37
N CYS A 49 -2.78 -28.44 -23.07
CA CYS A 49 -4.15 -28.51 -23.62
C CYS A 49 -4.25 -28.27 -25.13
N GLU A 50 -3.12 -28.26 -25.84
CA GLU A 50 -3.01 -28.14 -27.30
C GLU A 50 -3.70 -26.91 -27.94
N THR A 51 -4.16 -25.96 -27.13
CA THR A 51 -4.81 -24.74 -27.62
C THR A 51 -3.83 -23.94 -28.48
N PRO A 52 -4.24 -23.46 -29.66
CA PRO A 52 -3.37 -22.64 -30.51
C PRO A 52 -3.14 -21.28 -29.86
N LEU A 53 -1.87 -20.93 -29.67
CA LEU A 53 -1.43 -19.72 -28.97
C LEU A 53 -0.44 -18.92 -29.82
N ARG A 54 -0.46 -17.60 -29.67
CA ARG A 54 0.58 -16.69 -30.16
C ARG A 54 1.54 -16.36 -29.03
N LYS A 55 2.78 -16.00 -29.37
CA LYS A 55 3.78 -15.55 -28.37
C LYS A 55 3.27 -14.38 -27.53
N SER A 56 2.49 -13.46 -28.12
CA SER A 56 1.87 -12.32 -27.42
C SER A 56 0.77 -12.70 -26.42
N ASN A 57 0.32 -13.95 -26.40
CA ASN A 57 -0.67 -14.43 -25.43
C ASN A 57 -0.06 -14.86 -24.09
N PHE A 58 1.28 -14.88 -23.99
CA PHE A 58 1.99 -15.10 -22.73
C PHE A 58 2.17 -13.78 -21.99
N ARG A 59 1.93 -13.81 -20.69
CA ARG A 59 2.15 -12.69 -19.76
C ARG A 59 2.98 -13.18 -18.58
N VAL A 60 3.70 -12.27 -17.91
CA VAL A 60 4.43 -12.61 -16.69
C VAL A 60 3.43 -13.07 -15.62
N GLN A 61 3.74 -14.18 -14.97
CA GLN A 61 2.97 -14.72 -13.84
C GLN A 61 3.12 -13.78 -12.64
N LEU A 62 2.01 -13.30 -12.10
CA LEU A 62 2.01 -12.42 -10.92
C LEU A 62 1.67 -13.18 -9.64
N PHE A 63 0.84 -14.23 -9.74
CA PHE A 63 0.38 -15.00 -8.60
C PHE A 63 1.06 -16.35 -8.55
N GLU A 64 1.06 -16.97 -7.37
CA GLU A 64 1.64 -18.30 -7.24
C GLU A 64 0.85 -19.37 -7.97
N ASP A 65 -0.48 -19.24 -7.94
CA ASP A 65 -1.41 -20.10 -8.65
C ASP A 65 -1.72 -19.54 -10.06
N PRO A 66 -1.39 -20.26 -11.13
CA PRO A 66 -1.73 -19.89 -12.50
C PRO A 66 -3.24 -19.76 -12.77
N ALA A 67 -4.08 -20.46 -11.99
CA ALA A 67 -5.53 -20.36 -12.11
C ALA A 67 -6.04 -18.97 -11.72
N ILE A 68 -5.45 -18.35 -10.69
CA ILE A 68 -5.76 -16.96 -10.29
C ILE A 68 -5.36 -16.00 -11.40
N ASP A 69 -4.17 -16.16 -11.99
CA ASP A 69 -3.74 -15.36 -13.13
C ASP A 69 -4.69 -15.50 -14.34
N LYS A 70 -5.25 -16.69 -14.58
CA LYS A 70 -6.27 -16.94 -15.61
C LYS A 70 -7.57 -16.21 -15.29
N GLU A 71 -8.10 -16.37 -14.08
CA GLU A 71 -9.33 -15.74 -13.62
C GLU A 71 -9.25 -14.22 -13.67
N VAL A 72 -8.17 -13.62 -13.16
CA VAL A 72 -7.96 -12.16 -13.16
C VAL A 72 -7.99 -11.60 -14.58
N GLU A 73 -7.38 -12.29 -15.53
CA GLU A 73 -7.39 -11.88 -16.94
C GLU A 73 -8.78 -12.00 -17.57
N ILE A 74 -9.53 -13.05 -17.24
CA ILE A 74 -10.91 -13.23 -17.68
C ILE A 74 -11.80 -12.14 -17.09
N ARG A 75 -11.71 -11.89 -15.78
CA ARG A 75 -12.47 -10.84 -15.09
C ARG A 75 -12.20 -9.46 -15.71
N LYS A 76 -10.95 -9.13 -16.01
CA LYS A 76 -10.61 -7.87 -16.73
C LYS A 76 -11.29 -7.76 -18.10
N LYS A 77 -11.39 -8.85 -18.85
CA LYS A 77 -12.09 -8.86 -20.15
C LYS A 77 -13.59 -8.73 -20.01
N VAL A 78 -14.18 -9.42 -19.03
CA VAL A 78 -15.61 -9.35 -18.74
C VAL A 78 -15.98 -7.95 -18.28
N LEU A 79 -15.28 -7.38 -17.29
CA LEU A 79 -15.53 -6.02 -16.78
C LEU A 79 -15.32 -4.91 -17.81
N LYS A 80 -14.55 -5.16 -18.88
CA LYS A 80 -14.43 -4.22 -20.00
C LYS A 80 -15.72 -4.12 -20.82
N ILE A 81 -16.54 -5.16 -20.82
CA ILE A 81 -17.83 -5.25 -21.50
C ILE A 81 -18.96 -4.95 -20.51
N TYR A 82 -18.92 -5.55 -19.33
CA TYR A 82 -19.87 -5.39 -18.22
C TYR A 82 -19.41 -4.25 -17.31
N ASN A 83 -19.44 -3.02 -17.82
CA ASN A 83 -18.91 -1.84 -17.14
C ASN A 83 -20.01 -0.89 -16.60
N LYS A 84 -21.19 -1.42 -16.29
CA LYS A 84 -22.25 -0.66 -15.60
C LYS A 84 -21.89 -0.49 -14.13
N ARG A 85 -22.17 0.69 -13.58
CA ARG A 85 -21.96 1.02 -12.16
C ARG A 85 -23.29 0.98 -11.41
N GLU A 86 -23.23 1.02 -10.08
CA GLU A 86 -24.42 1.10 -9.22
C GLU A 86 -25.37 2.24 -9.64
N ASP A 87 -24.83 3.41 -10.00
CA ASP A 87 -25.57 4.58 -10.51
C ASP A 87 -26.42 4.29 -11.77
N ASP A 88 -26.08 3.26 -12.54
CA ASP A 88 -26.78 2.88 -13.78
C ASP A 88 -28.03 2.02 -13.50
N PHE A 89 -28.27 1.63 -12.24
CA PHE A 89 -29.38 0.79 -11.81
C PHE A 89 -30.36 1.55 -10.92
N PRO A 90 -31.67 1.25 -11.00
CA PRO A 90 -32.69 1.89 -10.17
C PRO A 90 -32.71 1.37 -8.73
N SER A 91 -32.13 0.19 -8.46
CA SER A 91 -32.09 -0.43 -7.14
C SER A 91 -30.78 -1.18 -6.89
N LEU A 92 -30.38 -1.26 -5.63
CA LEU A 92 -29.20 -2.01 -5.20
C LEU A 92 -29.36 -3.52 -5.48
N THR A 93 -30.58 -4.05 -5.39
CA THR A 93 -30.86 -5.46 -5.70
C THR A 93 -30.51 -5.79 -7.15
N GLU A 94 -30.95 -4.96 -8.10
CA GLU A 94 -30.64 -5.17 -9.52
C GLU A 94 -29.13 -5.05 -9.81
N TYR A 95 -28.43 -4.17 -9.11
CA TYR A 95 -26.98 -4.07 -9.22
C TYR A 95 -26.28 -5.33 -8.68
N ASN A 96 -26.72 -5.86 -7.54
CA ASN A 96 -26.16 -7.09 -6.97
C ASN A 96 -26.45 -8.31 -7.86
N ASP A 97 -27.66 -8.42 -8.41
CA ASP A 97 -28.00 -9.48 -9.37
C ASP A 97 -27.11 -9.37 -10.63
N PHE A 98 -26.84 -8.16 -11.10
CA PHE A 98 -25.91 -7.91 -12.20
C PHE A 98 -24.46 -8.33 -11.87
N LEU A 99 -23.99 -8.07 -10.64
CA LEU A 99 -22.66 -8.52 -10.20
C LEU A 99 -22.57 -10.06 -10.12
N GLU A 100 -23.63 -10.72 -9.65
CA GLU A 100 -23.71 -12.18 -9.63
C GLU A 100 -23.66 -12.77 -11.04
N GLU A 101 -24.39 -12.17 -12.00
CA GLU A 101 -24.31 -12.57 -13.41
C GLU A 101 -22.89 -12.43 -13.99
N VAL A 102 -22.16 -11.38 -13.58
CA VAL A 102 -20.76 -11.19 -13.98
C VAL A 102 -19.87 -12.30 -13.43
N GLU A 103 -20.05 -12.67 -12.16
CA GLU A 103 -19.28 -13.76 -11.54
C GLU A 103 -19.61 -15.12 -12.14
N GLU A 104 -20.87 -15.40 -12.48
CA GLU A 104 -21.25 -16.62 -13.22
C GLU A 104 -20.51 -16.72 -14.57
N ILE A 105 -20.44 -15.62 -15.32
CA ILE A 105 -19.70 -15.55 -16.59
C ILE A 105 -18.20 -15.79 -16.37
N VAL A 106 -17.62 -15.15 -15.35
CA VAL A 106 -16.19 -15.32 -15.02
C VAL A 106 -15.90 -16.76 -14.61
N PHE A 107 -16.74 -17.36 -13.77
CA PHE A 107 -16.62 -18.75 -13.32
C PHE A 107 -16.68 -19.73 -14.50
N ASN A 108 -17.68 -19.59 -15.37
CA ASN A 108 -17.86 -20.43 -16.55
C ASN A 108 -16.65 -20.36 -17.49
N LEU A 109 -16.17 -19.15 -17.79
CA LEU A 109 -14.98 -18.95 -18.62
C LEU A 109 -13.69 -19.48 -17.98
N THR A 110 -13.55 -19.36 -16.66
CA THR A 110 -12.35 -19.81 -15.94
C THR A 110 -12.27 -21.34 -15.89
N ASN A 111 -13.40 -22.01 -15.66
CA ASN A 111 -13.48 -23.47 -15.55
C ASN A 111 -13.76 -24.19 -16.88
N ASN A 112 -13.88 -23.45 -17.97
CA ASN A 112 -14.24 -23.96 -19.29
C ASN A 112 -15.62 -24.67 -19.32
N VAL A 113 -16.55 -24.22 -18.49
CA VAL A 113 -17.94 -24.70 -18.44
C VAL A 113 -18.78 -23.81 -19.36
N ASP A 114 -19.61 -24.44 -20.20
CA ASP A 114 -20.54 -23.76 -21.11
C ASP A 114 -19.94 -22.54 -21.87
N LEU A 115 -18.74 -22.73 -22.42
CA LEU A 115 -17.99 -21.65 -23.07
C LEU A 115 -18.74 -21.03 -24.26
N GLU A 116 -19.49 -21.83 -25.01
CA GLU A 116 -20.14 -21.36 -26.22
C GLU A 116 -21.35 -20.48 -25.93
N ASN A 117 -22.22 -20.87 -24.99
CA ASN A 117 -23.35 -20.04 -24.59
C ASN A 117 -22.88 -18.79 -23.84
N THR A 118 -21.89 -18.93 -22.95
CA THR A 118 -21.33 -17.79 -22.21
C THR A 118 -20.76 -16.73 -23.16
N LYS A 119 -19.98 -17.16 -24.17
CA LYS A 119 -19.47 -16.23 -25.20
C LYS A 119 -20.59 -15.61 -26.04
N LYS A 120 -21.61 -16.38 -26.43
CA LYS A 120 -22.77 -15.85 -27.15
C LYS A 120 -23.53 -14.80 -26.31
N LYS A 121 -23.73 -15.05 -25.01
CA LYS A 121 -24.37 -14.10 -24.07
C LYS A 121 -23.56 -12.81 -24.00
N MET A 122 -22.24 -12.90 -23.86
CA MET A 122 -21.34 -11.73 -23.84
C MET A 122 -21.36 -10.96 -25.16
N ASP A 123 -21.33 -11.64 -26.30
CA ASP A 123 -21.34 -11.01 -27.63
C ASP A 123 -22.67 -10.29 -27.91
N MET A 124 -23.79 -10.88 -27.49
CA MET A 124 -25.11 -10.24 -27.56
C MET A 124 -25.16 -9.00 -26.67
N TYR A 125 -24.76 -9.14 -25.40
CA TYR A 125 -24.71 -8.01 -24.47
C TYR A 125 -23.86 -6.85 -25.01
N GLN A 126 -22.69 -7.16 -25.58
CA GLN A 126 -21.79 -6.17 -26.16
C GLN A 126 -22.42 -5.43 -27.34
N LYS A 127 -23.19 -6.13 -28.18
CA LYS A 127 -23.91 -5.52 -29.32
C LYS A 127 -25.04 -4.61 -28.83
N ASP A 128 -25.84 -5.09 -27.89
CA ASP A 128 -27.03 -4.38 -27.41
C ASP A 128 -26.68 -3.17 -26.55
N ASN A 129 -25.57 -3.24 -25.79
CA ASN A 129 -25.15 -2.17 -24.86
C ASN A 129 -23.95 -1.35 -25.40
N LYS A 130 -23.64 -1.42 -26.70
CA LYS A 130 -22.42 -0.82 -27.28
C LYS A 130 -22.22 0.66 -26.91
N GLU A 131 -23.28 1.47 -26.99
CA GLU A 131 -23.23 2.90 -26.67
C GLU A 131 -22.99 3.16 -25.18
N VAL A 132 -23.68 2.42 -24.31
CA VAL A 132 -23.52 2.50 -22.85
C VAL A 132 -22.09 2.13 -22.46
N ILE A 133 -21.57 1.04 -23.02
CA ILE A 133 -20.20 0.58 -22.77
C ILE A 133 -19.19 1.66 -23.16
N GLN A 134 -19.38 2.28 -24.33
CA GLN A 134 -18.49 3.33 -24.82
C GLN A 134 -18.54 4.58 -23.93
N LYS A 135 -19.73 4.99 -23.49
CA LYS A 135 -19.92 6.13 -22.56
C LYS A 135 -19.21 5.87 -21.23
N ASN A 136 -19.42 4.69 -20.64
CA ASN A 136 -18.81 4.31 -19.35
C ASN A 136 -17.29 4.20 -19.46
N LYS A 137 -16.78 3.74 -20.61
CA LYS A 137 -15.34 3.72 -20.89
C LYS A 137 -14.75 5.13 -20.92
N ILE A 138 -15.41 6.09 -21.56
CA ILE A 138 -14.95 7.49 -21.60
C ILE A 138 -14.96 8.10 -20.19
N LYS A 139 -16.02 7.85 -19.41
CA LYS A 139 -16.11 8.30 -18.01
C LYS A 139 -14.94 7.76 -17.18
N LEU A 140 -14.65 6.46 -17.28
CA LEU A 140 -13.53 5.84 -16.57
C LEU A 140 -12.17 6.43 -16.97
N THR A 141 -11.91 6.62 -18.27
CA THR A 141 -10.66 7.23 -18.74
C THR A 141 -10.48 8.63 -18.16
N ARG A 142 -11.54 9.44 -18.18
CA ARG A 142 -11.50 10.81 -17.65
C ARG A 142 -11.24 10.84 -16.14
N GLU A 143 -11.92 9.99 -15.38
CA GLU A 143 -11.70 9.88 -13.92
C GLU A 143 -10.26 9.44 -13.61
N GLN A 144 -9.68 8.56 -14.44
CA GLN A 144 -8.29 8.14 -14.30
C GLN A 144 -7.30 9.27 -14.62
N GLU A 145 -7.55 10.04 -15.68
CA GLU A 145 -6.74 11.23 -16.03
C GLU A 145 -6.79 12.29 -14.92
N GLU A 146 -7.98 12.58 -14.37
CA GLU A 146 -8.16 13.53 -13.26
C GLU A 146 -7.41 13.06 -11.99
N LEU A 147 -7.43 11.76 -11.69
CA LEU A 147 -6.67 11.18 -10.58
C LEU A 147 -5.14 11.27 -10.80
N GLU A 148 -4.67 10.98 -12.00
CA GLU A 148 -3.25 11.08 -12.35
C GLU A 148 -2.74 12.53 -12.26
N GLU A 149 -3.53 13.51 -12.68
CA GLU A 149 -3.23 14.94 -12.53
C GLU A 149 -3.16 15.35 -11.06
N ALA A 150 -4.12 14.93 -10.23
CA ALA A 150 -4.12 15.22 -8.80
C ALA A 150 -2.86 14.66 -8.09
N LEU A 151 -2.48 13.41 -8.41
CA LEU A 151 -1.27 12.79 -7.87
C LEU A 151 0.00 13.51 -8.32
N GLU A 152 0.04 14.03 -9.55
CA GLU A 152 1.19 14.80 -10.04
C GLU A 152 1.33 16.15 -9.32
N VAL A 153 0.22 16.85 -9.09
CA VAL A 153 0.22 18.09 -8.31
C VAL A 153 0.72 17.82 -6.88
N GLU A 154 0.24 16.76 -6.22
CA GLU A 154 0.69 16.39 -4.88
C GLU A 154 2.20 16.07 -4.85
N ARG A 155 2.71 15.35 -5.85
CA ARG A 155 4.15 15.07 -6.00
C ARG A 155 4.96 16.36 -6.11
N GLN A 156 4.52 17.29 -6.96
CA GLN A 156 5.20 18.58 -7.17
C GLN A 156 5.20 19.43 -5.90
N GLU A 157 4.07 19.50 -5.19
CA GLU A 157 3.98 20.24 -3.91
C GLU A 157 4.91 19.65 -2.85
N ASN A 158 4.96 18.32 -2.74
CA ASN A 158 5.84 17.63 -1.81
C ASN A 158 7.33 17.84 -2.15
N GLU A 159 7.68 17.80 -3.44
CA GLU A 159 9.04 18.08 -3.88
C GLU A 159 9.45 19.54 -3.62
N GLN A 160 8.58 20.50 -3.94
CA GLN A 160 8.82 21.91 -3.63
C GLN A 160 9.00 22.14 -2.14
N ARG A 161 8.18 21.48 -1.29
CA ARG A 161 8.31 21.54 0.16
C ARG A 161 9.65 20.99 0.64
N ARG A 162 10.08 19.85 0.10
CA ARG A 162 11.38 19.25 0.43
C ARG A 162 12.54 20.17 0.04
N LEU A 163 12.51 20.73 -1.17
CA LEU A 163 13.54 21.66 -1.65
C LEU A 163 13.57 22.96 -0.83
N PHE A 164 12.41 23.45 -0.40
CA PHE A 164 12.31 24.63 0.44
C PHE A 164 12.98 24.41 1.80
N ILE A 165 12.65 23.30 2.49
CA ILE A 165 13.26 22.93 3.77
C ILE A 165 14.78 22.80 3.62
N GLN A 166 15.25 22.12 2.57
CA GLN A 166 16.68 21.95 2.33
C GLN A 166 17.40 23.30 2.12
N LYS A 167 16.79 24.23 1.37
CA LYS A 167 17.34 25.58 1.18
C LYS A 167 17.37 26.37 2.50
N GLU A 168 16.31 26.29 3.31
CA GLU A 168 16.27 26.93 4.63
C GLU A 168 17.37 26.38 5.55
N GLU A 169 17.53 25.06 5.64
CA GLU A 169 18.60 24.43 6.42
C GLU A 169 19.99 24.87 5.94
N GLN A 170 20.23 24.92 4.63
CA GLN A 170 21.49 25.41 4.07
C GLN A 170 21.75 26.88 4.43
N MET A 171 20.74 27.74 4.32
CA MET A 171 20.87 29.15 4.71
C MET A 171 21.15 29.29 6.21
N GLN A 172 20.45 28.53 7.07
CA GLN A 172 20.72 28.52 8.51
C GLN A 172 22.15 28.07 8.82
N GLN A 173 22.66 27.04 8.14
CA GLN A 173 24.04 26.61 8.28
C GLN A 173 25.05 27.69 7.85
N ILE A 174 24.80 28.37 6.73
CA ILE A 174 25.66 29.47 6.25
C ILE A 174 25.65 30.63 7.24
N ILE A 175 24.48 31.03 7.75
CA ILE A 175 24.34 32.10 8.75
C ILE A 175 25.09 31.72 10.04
N LYS A 176 24.93 30.48 10.52
CA LYS A 176 25.65 29.97 11.70
C LYS A 176 27.17 29.99 11.51
N ARG A 177 27.66 29.62 10.32
CA ARG A 177 29.10 29.68 9.99
C ARG A 177 29.61 31.13 9.96
N LYS A 178 28.89 32.04 9.31
CA LYS A 178 29.25 33.48 9.25
C LYS A 178 29.29 34.10 10.65
N ASN A 179 28.30 33.84 11.50
CA ASN A 179 28.28 34.34 12.88
C ASN A 179 29.41 33.78 13.73
N LYS A 180 29.81 32.52 13.51
CA LYS A 180 30.98 31.93 14.18
C LYS A 180 32.27 32.60 13.72
N GLN A 181 32.43 32.84 12.42
CA GLN A 181 33.61 33.52 11.87
C GLN A 181 33.73 34.95 12.41
N ALA A 182 32.65 35.72 12.38
CA ALA A 182 32.65 37.08 12.90
C ALA A 182 33.06 37.17 14.38
N LEU A 183 32.64 36.19 15.22
CA LEU A 183 33.11 36.11 16.60
C LEU A 183 34.61 35.86 16.71
N LEU A 184 35.16 34.96 15.87
CA LEU A 184 36.59 34.67 15.87
C LEU A 184 37.39 35.92 15.46
N ASP A 185 36.95 36.63 14.43
CA ASP A 185 37.60 37.85 13.94
C ASP A 185 37.53 38.98 14.99
N GLU A 186 36.40 39.15 15.69
CA GLU A 186 36.25 40.12 16.80
C GLU A 186 37.17 39.76 17.99
N LEU A 187 37.33 38.48 18.31
CA LEU A 187 38.25 38.01 19.36
C LEU A 187 39.72 38.21 18.99
N GLU A 188 40.08 38.10 17.71
CA GLU A 188 41.45 38.28 17.23
C GLU A 188 41.86 39.76 17.14
N SER A 189 40.97 40.61 16.65
CA SER A 189 41.27 42.01 16.30
C SER A 189 40.98 43.03 17.42
N SER A 190 40.15 42.69 18.40
CA SER A 190 39.76 43.64 19.45
C SER A 190 40.57 43.47 20.74
N HIS A 191 40.73 44.58 21.46
CA HIS A 191 41.43 44.63 22.76
C HIS A 191 40.47 44.62 23.96
N LEU A 192 39.20 44.27 23.74
CA LEU A 192 38.20 44.17 24.81
C LEU A 192 38.34 42.84 25.57
N PRO A 193 37.90 42.77 26.84
CA PRO A 193 37.88 41.50 27.57
C PRO A 193 37.01 40.46 26.87
N ALA A 194 37.55 39.26 26.65
CA ALA A 194 36.86 38.17 25.94
C ALA A 194 35.49 37.80 26.55
N SER A 195 35.31 37.99 27.86
CA SER A 195 34.04 37.76 28.56
C SER A 195 32.91 38.67 28.07
N LEU A 196 33.23 39.92 27.72
CA LEU A 196 32.25 40.91 27.26
C LEU A 196 31.83 40.66 25.80
N LEU A 197 32.77 40.24 24.96
CA LEU A 197 32.51 39.87 23.56
C LEU A 197 31.63 38.61 23.46
N LEU A 198 31.89 37.60 24.31
CA LEU A 198 31.07 36.40 24.38
C LEU A 198 29.64 36.70 24.85
N ALA A 199 29.46 37.62 25.80
CA ALA A 199 28.14 38.05 26.25
C ALA A 199 27.35 38.74 25.11
N GLN A 200 27.98 39.69 24.40
CA GLN A 200 27.36 40.36 23.25
C GLN A 200 27.01 39.40 22.11
N HIS A 201 27.87 38.41 21.84
CA HIS A 201 27.62 37.42 20.81
C HIS A 201 26.45 36.48 21.14
N LYS A 202 26.33 36.11 22.42
CA LYS A 202 25.20 35.30 22.91
C LYS A 202 23.88 36.04 22.74
N ASP A 203 23.84 37.34 23.03
CA ASP A 203 22.66 38.18 22.85
C ASP A 203 22.31 38.42 21.37
N ARG A 204 23.32 38.57 20.50
CA ARG A 204 23.10 38.66 19.04
C ARG A 204 22.57 37.34 18.47
N SER A 205 23.12 36.21 18.91
CA SER A 205 22.72 34.88 18.44
C SER A 205 21.29 34.54 18.84
N THR A 206 20.88 34.85 20.07
CA THR A 206 19.49 34.65 20.52
C THR A 206 18.52 35.58 19.79
N GLN A 207 18.89 36.84 19.52
CA GLN A 207 18.07 37.74 18.70
C GLN A 207 17.91 37.25 17.26
N LEU A 208 18.95 36.66 16.67
CA LEU A 208 18.91 36.06 15.34
C LEU A 208 18.04 34.80 15.29
N GLU A 209 18.14 33.93 16.30
CA GLU A 209 17.25 32.76 16.45
C GLU A 209 15.78 33.20 16.60
N ILE A 210 15.49 34.20 17.43
CA ILE A 210 14.14 34.76 17.61
C ILE A 210 13.61 35.44 16.34
N GLN A 211 14.47 36.07 15.53
CA GLN A 211 14.09 36.65 14.23
C GLN A 211 13.84 35.59 13.15
N LEU A 212 14.53 34.45 13.21
CA LEU A 212 14.30 33.27 12.36
C LEU A 212 13.08 32.46 12.83
N GLU A 213 12.72 32.52 14.11
CA GLU A 213 11.50 31.94 14.71
C GLU A 213 10.26 32.84 14.60
N LYS A 214 10.35 34.05 14.02
CA LYS A 214 9.16 34.83 13.66
C LYS A 214 8.19 33.92 12.91
N PRO A 215 6.89 33.96 13.28
CA PRO A 215 6.01 32.82 13.12
C PRO A 215 6.10 32.38 11.68
N ARG A 216 6.52 31.11 11.51
CA ARG A 216 6.15 30.35 10.32
C ARG A 216 4.70 30.74 10.07
N PRO A 217 4.29 31.12 8.86
CA PRO A 217 2.89 30.91 8.55
C PRO A 217 2.71 29.42 8.79
N VAL A 218 2.14 29.07 9.95
CA VAL A 218 1.38 27.86 10.12
C VAL A 218 0.34 28.07 9.07
N LYS A 219 0.64 27.61 7.84
CA LYS A 219 -0.37 27.51 6.82
C LYS A 219 -1.48 26.78 7.56
N PRO A 220 -2.68 27.38 7.67
CA PRO A 220 -3.77 26.71 8.36
C PRO A 220 -3.81 25.30 7.80
N VAL A 221 -3.92 24.30 8.67
CA VAL A 221 -4.04 22.90 8.29
C VAL A 221 -5.06 22.87 7.16
N THR A 222 -4.59 22.78 5.92
CA THR A 222 -5.45 22.83 4.76
C THR A 222 -6.10 21.48 4.77
N PHE A 223 -7.39 21.49 5.10
CA PHE A 223 -8.28 20.36 4.94
C PHE A 223 -8.05 19.74 3.55
N SER A 224 -8.01 18.41 3.50
CA SER A 224 -7.47 17.58 2.41
C SER A 224 -8.28 17.59 1.10
N THR A 225 -8.94 18.70 0.74
CA THR A 225 -9.79 18.78 -0.47
C THR A 225 -9.50 19.96 -1.39
N GLY A 226 -8.39 20.69 -1.23
CA GLY A 226 -7.82 21.48 -2.34
C GLY A 226 -8.68 22.62 -2.92
N ILE A 227 -9.70 23.12 -2.22
CA ILE A 227 -10.54 24.21 -2.73
C ILE A 227 -9.88 25.57 -2.48
N LYS A 228 -9.48 26.24 -3.56
CA LYS A 228 -8.95 27.61 -3.56
C LYS A 228 -10.09 28.61 -3.26
N MET A 229 -9.88 29.53 -2.31
CA MET A 229 -10.84 30.62 -2.03
C MET A 229 -11.00 31.52 -3.26
N GLY A 230 -12.24 31.63 -3.77
CA GLY A 230 -12.60 32.56 -4.85
C GLY A 230 -13.54 32.00 -5.93
N GLN A 231 -13.80 30.69 -5.98
CA GLN A 231 -14.82 30.11 -6.86
C GLN A 231 -16.17 30.00 -6.13
N HIS A 232 -17.22 30.54 -6.76
CA HIS A 232 -18.59 30.35 -6.32
C HIS A 232 -18.97 28.86 -6.49
N ILE A 233 -18.92 28.12 -5.38
CA ILE A 233 -19.44 26.76 -5.29
C ILE A 233 -20.95 26.88 -5.04
N SER A 234 -21.74 26.17 -5.84
CA SER A 234 -23.19 26.06 -5.64
C SER A 234 -23.49 25.49 -4.25
N LEU A 235 -24.24 26.23 -3.43
CA LEU A 235 -24.59 25.92 -2.04
C LEU A 235 -25.70 24.87 -1.91
N ALA A 236 -25.77 23.90 -2.83
CA ALA A 236 -26.68 22.78 -2.67
C ALA A 236 -26.20 21.95 -1.45
N PRO A 237 -27.06 21.65 -0.46
CA PRO A 237 -26.67 20.86 0.70
C PRO A 237 -26.24 19.47 0.24
N ILE A 238 -24.94 19.17 0.37
CA ILE A 238 -24.41 17.82 0.19
C ILE A 238 -25.01 16.95 1.30
N GLN A 239 -25.78 15.94 0.93
CA GLN A 239 -26.20 14.90 1.87
C GLN A 239 -24.93 14.20 2.35
N LYS A 240 -24.55 14.46 3.61
CA LYS A 240 -23.46 13.73 4.26
C LYS A 240 -23.93 12.30 4.43
N LEU A 241 -23.39 11.39 3.63
CA LEU A 241 -23.46 9.97 3.96
C LEU A 241 -22.62 9.80 5.22
N GLU A 242 -23.27 9.46 6.33
CA GLU A 242 -22.62 9.21 7.62
C GLU A 242 -22.00 7.82 7.55
N GLU A 243 -20.89 7.70 6.80
CA GLU A 243 -20.10 6.47 6.79
C GLU A 243 -19.47 6.31 8.17
N ALA A 244 -19.77 5.19 8.83
CA ALA A 244 -19.21 4.87 10.13
C ALA A 244 -17.68 4.81 10.00
N LEU A 245 -16.99 5.78 10.63
CA LEU A 245 -15.55 5.78 10.75
C LEU A 245 -15.10 4.45 11.36
N TYR A 246 -14.03 3.87 10.83
CA TYR A 246 -13.47 2.63 11.35
C TYR A 246 -13.14 2.80 12.84
N GLU A 247 -13.89 2.11 13.70
CA GLU A 247 -13.62 2.00 15.12
C GLU A 247 -12.79 0.74 15.34
N TYR A 248 -11.55 0.91 15.80
CA TYR A 248 -10.68 -0.22 16.08
C TYR A 248 -11.25 -1.04 17.23
N GLN A 249 -11.69 -2.25 16.92
CA GLN A 249 -12.05 -3.25 17.92
C GLN A 249 -10.83 -4.15 18.18
N PRO A 250 -10.23 -4.11 19.38
CA PRO A 250 -9.11 -4.98 19.68
C PRO A 250 -9.53 -6.45 19.58
N LEU A 251 -8.64 -7.28 19.03
CA LEU A 251 -8.84 -8.73 18.93
C LEU A 251 -9.09 -9.31 20.32
N GLN A 252 -10.29 -9.87 20.53
CA GLN A 252 -10.59 -10.66 21.70
C GLN A 252 -10.10 -12.09 21.45
N ILE A 253 -9.08 -12.51 22.19
CA ILE A 253 -8.51 -13.85 22.09
C ILE A 253 -9.07 -14.68 23.24
N GLU A 254 -9.86 -15.71 22.92
CA GLU A 254 -10.33 -16.69 23.90
C GLU A 254 -9.20 -17.64 24.23
N THR A 255 -8.57 -17.46 25.39
CA THR A 255 -7.42 -18.28 25.81
C THR A 255 -7.82 -19.55 26.57
N TYR A 256 -9.11 -19.78 26.84
CA TYR A 256 -9.64 -20.96 27.57
C TYR A 256 -8.83 -21.31 28.82
N GLY A 257 -8.60 -20.33 29.69
CA GLY A 257 -7.85 -20.50 30.93
C GLY A 257 -7.87 -19.26 31.81
N PRO A 258 -7.19 -19.29 32.97
CA PRO A 258 -7.21 -18.17 33.90
C PRO A 258 -6.56 -16.91 33.29
N PRO A 259 -7.05 -15.71 33.65
CA PRO A 259 -6.50 -14.47 33.14
C PRO A 259 -5.05 -14.29 33.62
N VAL A 260 -4.18 -13.85 32.69
CA VAL A 260 -2.80 -13.53 33.00
C VAL A 260 -2.76 -12.25 33.85
N PRO A 261 -2.00 -12.21 34.97
CA PRO A 261 -1.83 -10.99 35.73
C PRO A 261 -1.18 -9.88 34.89
N GLU A 262 -1.60 -8.64 35.12
CA GLU A 262 -1.00 -7.47 34.48
C GLU A 262 0.50 -7.38 34.73
N THR A 263 1.23 -6.85 33.76
CA THR A 263 2.70 -6.78 33.75
C THR A 263 3.28 -6.11 35.02
N GLU A 264 2.57 -5.14 35.59
CA GLU A 264 2.97 -4.42 36.81
C GLU A 264 2.88 -5.29 38.08
N LEU A 265 1.97 -6.28 38.09
CA LEU A 265 1.73 -7.16 39.24
C LEU A 265 2.70 -8.35 39.27
N LEU A 266 3.37 -8.67 38.17
CA LEU A 266 4.28 -9.81 38.06
C LEU A 266 5.42 -9.77 39.09
N GLY A 267 5.95 -8.58 39.37
CA GLY A 267 6.97 -8.40 40.40
C GLY A 267 6.45 -8.64 41.81
N ARG A 268 5.25 -8.13 42.12
CA ARG A 268 4.63 -8.29 43.46
C ARG A 268 4.19 -9.72 43.75
N LEU A 269 3.74 -10.43 42.71
CA LEU A 269 3.34 -11.84 42.80
C LEU A 269 4.53 -12.81 42.77
N GLY A 270 5.77 -12.29 42.66
CA GLY A 270 6.99 -13.09 42.73
C GLY A 270 7.33 -13.87 41.46
N TYR A 271 6.58 -13.67 40.35
CA TYR A 271 6.84 -14.33 39.07
C TYR A 271 8.19 -13.94 38.45
N LEU A 272 8.70 -12.74 38.79
CA LEU A 272 9.99 -12.25 38.29
C LEU A 272 11.21 -12.77 39.08
N ASN A 273 11.01 -13.46 40.21
CA ASN A 273 12.10 -13.86 41.11
C ASN A 273 13.13 -14.81 40.46
N HIS A 274 12.67 -15.63 39.51
CA HIS A 274 13.51 -16.62 38.81
C HIS A 274 13.80 -16.24 37.35
N VAL A 275 13.43 -15.02 36.95
CA VAL A 275 13.62 -14.54 35.58
C VAL A 275 14.92 -13.75 35.52
N ARG A 276 15.74 -14.03 34.50
CA ARG A 276 17.01 -13.32 34.26
C ARG A 276 16.78 -11.81 34.21
N ALA A 277 17.62 -11.05 34.90
CA ALA A 277 17.60 -9.58 34.85
C ALA A 277 18.03 -9.04 33.47
N THR A 278 17.37 -7.99 33.01
CA THR A 278 17.64 -7.30 31.74
C THR A 278 19.03 -6.64 31.73
N SER A 279 19.83 -6.86 30.69
CA SER A 279 21.06 -6.09 30.45
C SER A 279 20.80 -4.83 29.59
N PRO A 280 21.70 -3.84 29.59
CA PRO A 280 21.52 -2.62 28.79
C PRO A 280 21.41 -2.88 27.26
N GLN A 281 22.06 -3.94 26.77
CA GLN A 281 21.96 -4.36 25.36
C GLN A 281 20.60 -4.98 25.05
N ASP A 282 20.04 -5.75 25.98
CA ASP A 282 18.73 -6.38 25.85
C ASP A 282 17.62 -5.31 25.81
N LEU A 283 17.76 -4.25 26.61
CA LEU A 283 16.81 -3.15 26.65
C LEU A 283 16.76 -2.36 25.33
N ALA A 284 17.91 -2.16 24.68
CA ALA A 284 17.98 -1.55 23.35
C ALA A 284 17.31 -2.42 22.26
N GLY A 285 17.25 -3.74 22.47
CA GLY A 285 16.51 -4.69 21.65
C GLY A 285 15.03 -4.84 22.01
N GLY A 286 14.51 -4.06 22.96
CA GLY A 286 13.11 -4.11 23.41
C GLY A 286 12.79 -5.26 24.36
N TYR A 287 13.78 -5.96 24.91
CA TYR A 287 13.58 -7.02 25.89
C TYR A 287 13.46 -6.46 27.30
N THR A 288 12.46 -6.94 28.04
CA THR A 288 12.33 -6.75 29.49
C THR A 288 12.01 -8.08 30.16
N SER A 289 12.53 -8.30 31.37
CA SER A 289 12.22 -9.50 32.17
C SER A 289 10.71 -9.67 32.39
N SER A 290 9.96 -8.57 32.51
CA SER A 290 8.50 -8.58 32.64
C SER A 290 7.80 -9.05 31.37
N LEU A 291 8.26 -8.63 30.19
CA LEU A 291 7.71 -9.08 28.91
C LEU A 291 7.89 -10.59 28.70
N ALA A 292 9.09 -11.11 29.00
CA ALA A 292 9.37 -12.54 28.86
C ALA A 292 8.52 -13.39 29.82
N CYS A 293 8.39 -12.93 31.07
CA CYS A 293 7.56 -13.59 32.07
C CYS A 293 6.07 -13.57 31.71
N HIS A 294 5.57 -12.42 31.24
CA HIS A 294 4.16 -12.28 30.85
C HIS A 294 3.79 -13.21 29.70
N ARG A 295 4.65 -13.33 28.67
CA ARG A 295 4.44 -14.27 27.56
C ARG A 295 4.42 -15.72 28.02
N ALA A 296 5.36 -16.11 28.87
CA ALA A 296 5.42 -17.47 29.41
C ALA A 296 4.17 -17.81 30.23
N LEU A 297 3.64 -16.86 31.00
CA LEU A 297 2.39 -17.05 31.74
C LEU A 297 1.17 -17.11 30.82
N GLN A 298 1.13 -16.30 29.77
CA GLN A 298 0.06 -16.36 28.77
C GLN A 298 -0.02 -17.71 28.08
N ASP A 299 1.12 -18.27 27.68
CA ASP A 299 1.18 -19.59 27.07
C ASP A 299 0.81 -20.68 28.08
N ALA A 300 1.32 -20.59 29.31
CA ALA A 300 1.03 -21.58 30.35
C ALA A 300 -0.43 -21.57 30.81
N PHE A 301 -1.10 -20.41 30.78
CA PHE A 301 -2.48 -20.27 31.19
C PHE A 301 -3.46 -20.49 30.04
N SER A 302 -3.00 -20.64 28.80
CA SER A 302 -3.89 -20.91 27.68
C SER A 302 -4.25 -22.40 27.60
N GLY A 303 -5.54 -22.71 27.39
CA GLY A 303 -6.03 -24.07 27.14
C GLY A 303 -6.14 -24.96 28.39
N LEU A 304 -6.09 -24.37 29.59
CA LEU A 304 -6.22 -25.11 30.85
C LEU A 304 -7.68 -25.49 31.18
N PHE A 305 -8.66 -24.75 30.67
CA PHE A 305 -10.07 -25.06 30.87
C PHE A 305 -10.60 -25.92 29.73
N TRP A 306 -11.19 -27.05 30.09
CA TRP A 306 -11.91 -27.88 29.13
C TRP A 306 -13.26 -27.24 28.80
N HIS A 307 -13.48 -26.94 27.53
CA HIS A 307 -14.77 -26.50 27.03
C HIS A 307 -15.38 -27.62 26.17
N PRO A 308 -16.55 -28.18 26.56
CA PRO A 308 -17.30 -29.03 25.64
C PRO A 308 -17.77 -28.18 24.46
N SER A 309 -17.54 -28.69 23.25
CA SER A 309 -18.10 -28.14 22.01
C SER A 309 -19.61 -28.35 21.97
#